data_AF-A0AAV2HMW0-F1
#
_entry.id   AF-A0AAV2HMW0-F1
#
_cell.length_a   1.000
_cell.length_b   1.000
_cell.length_c   1.000
_cell.angle_alpha   90.00
_cell.angle_beta   90.00
_cell.angle_gamma   90.00
#
_symmetry.space_group_name_H-M   'P 1'
#
loop_
_entity.id
_entity.type
_entity.pdbx_description
1 polymer ?
#
loop_
_entity_poly.entity_id
_entity_poly.type
_entity_poly.pdbx_seq_one_letter_code
_entity_poly.pdbx_strand_id
1 'polypeptide(L)'
;WITDRDDSTCNQDIHLQSVAVAWNISYPFSWLRLTVKDNAYLGNLKVSFRASGNYETDCSNQRIYVIDAKNLDISCQMKVDVMQVIISGQRVTSLCSLYISGGEYVRN
;
A
#
# COMPACT_ATOMS: atom_id res chain seq x y z
N TRP A 1 12.06 5.64 7.69
CA TRP A 1 10.74 6.19 7.36
C TRP A 1 9.74 5.06 7.20
N ILE A 2 9.62 4.34 6.07
CA ILE A 2 8.50 3.37 5.94
C ILE A 2 8.56 2.14 6.87
N THR A 3 9.74 1.81 7.40
CA THR A 3 9.96 0.65 8.29
C THR A 3 10.32 1.03 9.74
N ASP A 4 10.40 2.32 10.07
CA ASP A 4 10.83 2.77 11.41
C ASP A 4 9.69 2.79 12.44
N ARG A 5 8.44 2.57 11.99
CA ARG A 5 7.22 2.57 12.80
C ARG A 5 6.90 3.95 13.41
N ASP A 6 7.36 5.02 12.78
CA ASP A 6 7.08 6.40 13.17
C ASP A 6 6.34 7.13 12.05
N ASP A 7 5.04 7.36 12.26
CA ASP A 7 4.15 8.08 11.35
C ASP A 7 4.60 9.54 11.07
N SER A 8 5.47 10.11 11.91
CA SER A 8 5.98 11.47 11.74
C SER A 8 7.20 11.55 10.81
N THR A 9 7.87 10.42 10.56
CA THR A 9 9.05 10.36 9.70
C THR A 9 8.64 10.02 8.28
N CYS A 10 8.71 11.01 7.39
CA CYS A 10 8.30 10.88 5.99
C CYS A 10 9.48 10.72 5.03
N ASN A 11 9.19 10.22 3.83
CA ASN A 11 10.14 10.28 2.73
C ASN A 11 10.59 11.73 2.47
N GLN A 12 11.88 11.90 2.15
CA GLN A 12 12.47 13.18 1.77
C GLN A 12 12.92 13.20 0.30
N ASP A 13 12.92 12.05 -0.38
CA ASP A 13 13.30 11.96 -1.79
C ASP A 13 12.15 12.47 -2.69
N ILE A 14 12.34 13.65 -3.28
CA ILE A 14 11.36 14.27 -4.19
C ILE A 14 11.24 13.56 -5.54
N HIS A 15 12.14 12.64 -5.87
CA HIS A 15 12.15 11.88 -7.10
C HIS A 15 11.61 10.45 -6.93
N LEU A 16 11.18 10.08 -5.72
CA LEU A 16 10.66 8.75 -5.43
C LEU A 16 9.40 8.44 -6.25
N GLN A 17 9.48 7.45 -7.13
CA GLN A 17 8.37 7.04 -8.01
C GLN A 17 7.64 5.80 -7.52
N SER A 18 8.30 4.97 -6.72
CA SER A 18 7.73 3.75 -6.18
C SER A 18 8.36 3.34 -4.86
N VAL A 19 7.60 2.63 -4.04
CA VAL A 19 8.07 1.95 -2.83
C VAL A 19 7.58 0.52 -2.88
N ALA A 20 8.46 -0.41 -2.55
CA ALA A 20 8.12 -1.81 -2.46
C ALA A 20 8.43 -2.34 -1.05
N VAL A 21 7.47 -3.03 -0.46
CA VAL A 21 7.61 -3.69 0.84
C VAL A 21 7.35 -5.17 0.65
N ALA A 22 8.36 -5.99 0.94
CA ALA A 22 8.34 -7.43 0.74
C ALA A 22 8.50 -8.18 2.06
N TRP A 23 8.00 -9.41 2.11
CA TRP A 23 8.10 -10.31 3.25
C TRP A 23 8.14 -11.77 2.78
N ASN A 24 8.52 -12.70 3.68
CA ASN A 24 8.92 -14.05 3.29
C ASN A 24 7.77 -15.08 3.18
N ILE A 25 6.57 -14.74 3.67
CA ILE A 25 5.43 -15.67 3.77
C ILE A 25 4.24 -15.06 3.04
N SER A 26 3.59 -15.77 2.13
CA SER A 26 2.43 -15.23 1.42
C SER A 26 1.23 -15.08 2.35
N TYR A 27 0.57 -13.91 2.35
CA TYR A 27 -0.65 -13.68 3.10
C TYR A 27 -1.79 -13.15 2.20
N PRO A 28 -3.05 -13.50 2.51
CA PRO A 28 -4.20 -12.82 1.93
C PRO A 28 -4.16 -11.32 2.20
N PHE A 29 -4.28 -10.53 1.14
CA PHE A 29 -4.43 -9.08 1.27
C PHE A 29 -5.88 -8.70 1.59
N SER A 30 -6.09 -7.81 2.56
CA SER A 30 -7.42 -7.24 2.85
C SER A 30 -7.48 -5.75 2.55
N TRP A 31 -6.65 -4.96 3.24
CA TRP A 31 -6.53 -3.52 3.03
C TRP A 31 -5.12 -3.03 3.39
N LEU A 32 -4.85 -1.81 2.95
CA LEU A 32 -3.62 -1.07 3.14
C LEU A 32 -3.94 0.29 3.73
N ARG A 33 -3.26 0.73 4.79
CA ARG A 33 -3.32 2.13 5.24
C ARG A 33 -2.03 2.83 4.91
N LEU A 34 -2.16 4.01 4.31
CA LEU A 34 -1.05 4.93 4.11
C LEU A 34 -1.22 6.11 5.06
N THR A 35 -0.12 6.45 5.73
CA THR A 35 0.04 7.75 6.39
C THR A 35 0.86 8.62 5.47
N VAL A 36 0.35 9.80 5.10
CA VAL A 36 1.05 10.77 4.25
C VAL A 36 1.25 12.10 4.98
N LYS A 37 2.18 12.90 4.49
CA LYS A 37 2.43 14.25 5.00
C LYS A 37 1.26 15.19 4.72
N ASP A 38 0.65 15.07 3.54
CA ASP A 38 -0.47 15.87 3.06
C ASP A 38 -1.31 15.00 2.10
N ASN A 39 -2.64 14.96 2.31
CA ASN A 39 -3.56 14.15 1.50
C ASN A 39 -4.06 14.83 0.21
N ALA A 40 -3.57 16.04 -0.12
CA ALA A 40 -3.97 16.79 -1.30
C ALA A 40 -3.68 15.98 -2.59
N TYR A 41 -4.72 15.33 -3.09
CA TYR A 41 -4.82 14.62 -4.37
C TYR A 41 -3.90 13.39 -4.50
N LEU A 42 -4.30 12.32 -3.82
CA LEU A 42 -3.72 10.98 -3.94
C LEU A 42 -4.36 10.13 -5.04
N GLY A 43 -5.18 10.73 -5.90
CA GLY A 43 -5.90 10.08 -7.00
C GLY A 43 -5.02 9.37 -8.05
N ASN A 44 -3.70 9.53 -7.99
CA ASN A 44 -2.73 8.90 -8.90
C ASN A 44 -1.87 7.82 -8.24
N LEU A 45 -2.18 7.39 -7.01
CA LEU A 45 -1.51 6.24 -6.40
C LEU A 45 -2.01 4.94 -7.03
N LYS A 46 -1.07 4.09 -7.44
CA LYS A 46 -1.35 2.74 -7.90
C LYS A 46 -0.72 1.74 -6.94
N VAL A 47 -1.51 0.76 -6.53
CA VAL A 47 -1.03 -0.38 -5.76
C VAL A 47 -0.97 -1.59 -6.69
N SER A 48 0.15 -2.28 -6.66
CA SER A 48 0.34 -3.59 -7.27
C SER A 48 1.03 -4.52 -6.28
N PHE A 49 1.07 -5.80 -6.61
CA PHE A 49 1.54 -6.85 -5.71
C PHE A 49 2.39 -7.86 -6.44
N ARG A 50 3.31 -8.48 -5.73
CA ARG A 50 3.89 -9.77 -6.13
C ARG A 50 3.15 -10.90 -5.43
N ALA A 51 2.52 -11.78 -6.20
CA ALA A 51 1.74 -12.89 -5.69
C ALA A 51 2.62 -14.14 -5.42
N SER A 52 2.07 -15.13 -4.70
CA SER A 52 2.73 -16.40 -4.36
C SER A 52 3.26 -17.20 -5.56
N GLY A 53 2.76 -16.95 -6.77
CA GLY A 53 3.28 -17.51 -8.02
C GLY A 53 4.45 -16.73 -8.66
N ASN A 54 5.05 -15.77 -7.94
CA ASN A 54 6.14 -14.91 -8.44
C ASN A 54 5.77 -14.05 -9.67
N TYR A 55 4.49 -13.74 -9.85
CA TYR A 55 4.01 -12.80 -10.87
C TYR A 55 3.51 -11.51 -10.21
N GLU A 56 3.58 -10.42 -10.96
CA GLU A 56 3.00 -9.14 -10.56
C GLU A 56 1.53 -9.05 -10.97
N THR A 57 0.72 -8.43 -10.12
CA THR A 57 -0.69 -8.20 -10.38
C THR A 57 -1.12 -6.86 -9.79
N ASP A 58 -1.96 -6.13 -10.51
CA ASP A 58 -2.48 -4.85 -10.05
C ASP A 58 -3.55 -5.02 -8.97
N CYS A 59 -3.74 -3.99 -8.15
CA CYS A 59 -4.88 -3.87 -7.25
C CYS A 59 -6.18 -3.77 -8.05
N SER A 60 -6.80 -4.93 -8.29
CA SER A 60 -8.08 -5.03 -9.00
C SER A 60 -9.18 -4.25 -8.28
N ASN A 61 -9.91 -3.41 -9.02
CA ASN A 61 -10.95 -2.53 -8.49
C ASN A 61 -10.48 -1.73 -7.26
N GLN A 62 -9.28 -1.14 -7.33
CA GLN A 62 -8.71 -0.31 -6.28
C GLN A 62 -9.70 0.76 -5.82
N ARG A 63 -9.98 0.77 -4.51
CA ARG A 63 -10.77 1.83 -3.86
C ARG A 63 -9.90 2.52 -2.84
N ILE A 64 -9.93 3.84 -2.86
CA ILE A 64 -9.21 4.70 -1.91
C ILE A 64 -10.26 5.38 -1.04
N TYR A 65 -10.11 5.26 0.28
CA TYR A 65 -10.95 5.90 1.29
C TYR A 65 -10.09 6.90 2.04
N VAL A 66 -10.47 8.18 1.99
CA VAL A 66 -9.82 9.22 2.79
C VAL A 66 -10.41 9.14 4.20
N ILE A 67 -9.58 8.76 5.17
CA ILE A 67 -9.99 8.64 6.57
C ILE A 67 -9.91 10.01 7.25
N ASP A 68 -8.80 10.72 7.03
CA ASP A 68 -8.58 12.08 7.51
C ASP A 68 -7.55 12.84 6.65
N ALA A 69 -7.01 13.95 7.18
CA ALA A 69 -6.02 14.81 6.53
C ALA A 69 -4.69 14.12 6.15
N LYS A 70 -4.38 12.98 6.75
CA LYS A 70 -3.10 12.26 6.59
C LYS A 70 -3.28 10.76 6.34
N ASN A 71 -4.40 10.20 6.74
CA ASN A 71 -4.65 8.76 6.67
C ASN A 71 -5.61 8.43 5.54
N LEU A 72 -5.27 7.37 4.82
CA LEU A 72 -6.13 6.77 3.81
C LEU A 72 -6.05 5.26 3.86
N ASP A 73 -7.15 4.63 3.49
CA ASP A 73 -7.23 3.18 3.33
C ASP A 73 -7.40 2.84 1.86
N ILE A 74 -6.71 1.79 1.41
CA ILE A 74 -6.83 1.23 0.07
C ILE A 74 -7.28 -0.22 0.20
N SER A 75 -8.34 -0.56 -0.53
CA SER A 75 -8.81 -1.94 -0.65
C SER A 75 -8.79 -2.39 -2.10
N CYS A 76 -8.55 -3.68 -2.32
CA CYS A 76 -8.56 -4.33 -3.63
C CYS A 76 -9.54 -5.50 -3.62
N GLN A 77 -10.17 -5.80 -4.76
CA GLN A 77 -10.97 -7.01 -4.93
C GLN A 77 -10.11 -8.13 -5.51
N MET A 78 -9.37 -8.80 -4.64
CA MET A 78 -8.39 -9.82 -5.01
C MET A 78 -8.57 -11.08 -4.15
N LYS A 79 -8.24 -12.25 -4.71
CA LYS A 79 -8.30 -13.55 -4.02
C LYS A 79 -6.95 -14.29 -4.10
N VAL A 80 -5.86 -13.54 -4.05
CA VAL A 80 -4.51 -14.07 -4.14
C VAL A 80 -3.73 -13.73 -2.89
N ASP A 81 -2.84 -14.63 -2.50
CA ASP A 81 -1.88 -14.36 -1.44
C ASP A 81 -0.69 -13.61 -2.02
N VAL A 82 -0.27 -12.57 -1.31
CA VAL A 82 0.79 -11.66 -1.75
C VAL A 82 1.98 -11.71 -0.79
N MET A 83 3.16 -11.48 -1.34
CA MET A 83 4.44 -11.43 -0.60
C MET A 83 5.13 -10.07 -0.72
N GLN A 84 4.58 -9.18 -1.53
CA GLN A 84 5.07 -7.83 -1.73
C GLN A 84 3.92 -6.90 -2.07
N VAL A 85 3.93 -5.70 -1.49
CA VAL A 85 3.14 -4.55 -1.94
C VAL A 85 4.07 -3.58 -2.64
N ILE A 86 3.65 -3.09 -3.80
CA ILE A 86 4.33 -2.05 -4.57
C ILE A 86 3.36 -0.88 -4.68
N ILE A 87 3.78 0.29 -4.22
CA ILE A 87 3.03 1.53 -4.32
C ILE A 87 3.78 2.42 -5.29
N SER A 88 3.11 2.89 -6.33
CA SER A 88 3.72 3.74 -7.35
C SER A 88 2.86 4.97 -7.62
N GLY A 89 3.52 6.01 -8.15
CA GLY A 89 2.87 7.24 -8.55
C GLY A 89 3.60 8.49 -8.06
N GLN A 90 3.24 9.63 -8.63
CA GLN A 90 3.91 10.92 -8.41
C GLN A 90 3.90 11.40 -6.95
N ARG A 91 3.01 10.86 -6.11
CA ARG A 91 2.80 11.29 -4.72
C ARG A 91 3.30 10.30 -3.67
N VAL A 92 3.97 9.23 -4.09
CA VAL A 92 4.71 8.34 -3.17
C VAL A 92 5.75 9.15 -2.37
N THR A 93 6.22 10.26 -2.93
CA THR A 93 7.08 11.25 -2.27
C THR A 93 6.55 11.76 -0.93
N SER A 94 5.23 11.76 -0.71
CA SER A 94 4.58 12.24 0.52
C SER A 94 4.36 11.16 1.58
N LEU A 95 4.69 9.90 1.28
CA LEU A 95 4.42 8.76 2.14
C LEU A 95 5.29 8.82 3.41
N CYS A 96 4.69 8.47 4.55
CA CYS A 96 5.32 8.45 5.88
C CYS A 96 5.26 7.08 6.54
N SER A 97 4.15 6.36 6.39
CA SER A 97 4.04 5.00 6.92
C SER A 97 3.09 4.16 6.11
N LEU A 98 3.28 2.85 6.22
CA LEU A 98 2.53 1.83 5.51
C LEU A 98 2.12 0.74 6.50
N TYR A 99 0.82 0.46 6.56
CA TYR A 99 0.27 -0.64 7.32
C TYR A 99 -0.47 -1.58 6.39
N ILE A 100 -0.10 -2.85 6.42
CA ILE A 100 -0.70 -3.90 5.59
C ILE A 100 -1.50 -4.80 6.52
N SER A 101 -2.78 -5.00 6.22
CA SER A 101 -3.62 -5.93 6.96
C SER A 101 -3.81 -7.23 6.19
N GLY A 102 -3.46 -8.34 6.85
CA GLY A 102 -3.82 -9.68 6.39
C GLY A 102 -5.25 -10.01 6.80
N GLY A 103 -6.10 -10.42 5.85
CA GLY A 103 -7.47 -10.86 6.14
C GLY A 103 -7.56 -12.38 6.30
N GLU A 104 -8.51 -12.92 7.05
CA GLU A 104 -8.80 -14.35 6.95
C GLU A 104 -9.70 -14.62 5.73
N TYR A 105 -9.36 -15.60 4.89
CA TYR A 105 -10.34 -16.13 3.95
C TYR A 105 -11.41 -16.89 4.73
N VAL A 106 -12.57 -16.28 4.94
CA VAL A 106 -13.75 -17.02 5.36
C VAL A 106 -14.25 -17.82 4.15
N ARG A 107 -13.98 -19.13 4.12
CA ARG A 107 -14.60 -20.04 3.13
C ARG A 107 -16.07 -20.21 3.51
N ASN A 108 -16.97 -19.73 2.66
CA ASN A 108 -18.36 -20.19 2.62
C ASN A 108 -18.50 -21.29 1.57
#